data_AF-A0A259P1B6-F1
#
_entry.id   AF-A0A259P1B6-F1
#
_cell.length_a   1.000
_cell.length_b   1.000
_cell.length_c   1.000
_cell.angle_alpha   90.00
_cell.angle_beta   90.00
_cell.angle_gamma   90.00
#
_symmetry.space_group_name_H-M   'P 1'
#
loop_
_entity.id
_entity.type
_entity.pdbx_description
1 polymer ?
#
loop_
_entity_poly.entity_id
_entity_poly.type
_entity_poly.pdbx_seq_one_letter_code
_entity_poly.pdbx_strand_id
1 'polypeptide(L)'
;MVNVPRFSWRFLLPQYWLVWLGAGLLYLISWLPYRMLMVFGAAFGRLLFKVLKSRQKIARRNLELCFPEMPEAERELLLQRNAEESGKAMLETVIGWWWPDWRIRKLAHFKGYEHIQQALSEGKGVLLLAAHFLHLEAACRVFGLTHPSVGFYRPNNNPLWDYLQYHGRARSNKYMIGKRDVKGLIQALNQQEVCFYLPDQDYGRNRAEFVPFFAVPDTATTTGTLLFANAANCVVIPIITSRLPDYQGYQIQVLPAFKDFPSGDDKLDVTRVNQWVEQAVLCHPEQYMWLHRRFKTRPSLLLLVLALALGYFLLVKPDILLNTEKANPAAEGFSRFYSNFRNSILQGTNHSDFIISLPDGSVELIPQLRRREVQVNPADPAWRGEVMRRRFQSGTTLKAQLGQYVQQEEMVLFWTLPRDYVVKQFFETNGSLLEALQELAFTLGPDFKQQVSAWYCPKSRALVLTDLQDPFLQKNCIATPRSLPQRR
;
A
#
# COMPACT_ATOMS: atom_id res chain seq x y z
N MET A 1 -8.98 10.85 -16.20
CA MET A 1 -7.99 11.88 -16.59
C MET A 1 -7.57 12.72 -15.38
N VAL A 2 -6.29 13.10 -15.28
CA VAL A 2 -5.81 13.99 -14.19
C VAL A 2 -6.20 15.44 -14.47
N ASN A 3 -6.67 16.16 -13.44
CA ASN A 3 -6.88 17.59 -13.51
C ASN A 3 -5.54 18.30 -13.79
N VAL A 4 -5.45 18.97 -14.94
CA VAL A 4 -4.27 19.74 -15.34
C VAL A 4 -4.01 20.83 -14.29
N PRO A 5 -2.86 20.82 -13.58
CA PRO A 5 -2.53 21.89 -12.65
C PRO A 5 -2.36 23.20 -13.42
N ARG A 6 -3.16 24.19 -13.03
CA ARG A 6 -3.09 25.55 -13.59
C ARG A 6 -2.16 26.41 -12.76
N PHE A 7 -1.53 27.39 -13.40
CA PHE A 7 -0.77 28.39 -12.69
C PHE A 7 -1.71 29.14 -11.74
N SER A 8 -1.24 29.41 -10.52
CA SER A 8 -1.99 30.15 -9.52
C SER A 8 -1.10 31.25 -8.96
N TRP A 9 -1.62 32.46 -8.84
CA TRP A 9 -0.90 33.61 -8.28
C TRP A 9 -0.35 33.35 -6.87
N ARG A 10 -0.95 32.41 -6.12
CA ARG A 10 -0.41 31.95 -4.82
C ARG A 10 1.01 31.38 -4.93
N PHE A 11 1.43 30.92 -6.11
CA PHE A 11 2.78 30.40 -6.37
C PHE A 11 3.86 31.49 -6.29
N LEU A 12 3.48 32.77 -6.26
CA LEU A 12 4.41 33.89 -6.06
C LEU A 12 4.61 34.24 -4.58
N LEU A 13 3.85 33.63 -3.66
CA LEU A 13 3.96 33.88 -2.22
C LEU A 13 5.30 33.35 -1.66
N PRO A 14 5.79 33.92 -0.53
CA PRO A 14 7.10 33.58 0.04
C PRO A 14 7.34 32.09 0.29
N GLN A 15 6.30 31.34 0.64
CA GLN A 15 6.38 29.88 0.86
C GLN A 15 6.88 29.08 -0.37
N TYR A 16 6.82 29.66 -1.57
CA TYR A 16 7.24 29.02 -2.81
C TYR A 16 8.57 29.57 -3.37
N TRP A 17 9.16 30.60 -2.75
CA TRP A 17 10.38 31.23 -3.28
C TRP A 17 11.56 30.26 -3.37
N LEU A 18 11.74 29.38 -2.39
CA LEU A 18 12.79 28.35 -2.46
C LEU A 18 12.60 27.36 -3.61
N VAL A 19 11.34 27.04 -3.94
CA VAL A 19 11.03 26.17 -5.09
C VAL A 19 11.35 26.89 -6.40
N TRP A 20 11.00 28.17 -6.53
CA TRP A 20 11.37 28.98 -7.70
C TRP A 20 12.87 29.18 -7.85
N LEU A 21 13.58 29.50 -6.77
CA LEU A 21 15.04 29.63 -6.77
C LEU A 21 15.69 28.31 -7.17
N GLY A 22 15.23 27.18 -6.62
CA GLY A 22 15.70 25.85 -6.98
C GLY A 22 15.43 25.53 -8.46
N ALA A 23 14.20 25.79 -8.94
CA ALA A 23 13.84 25.56 -10.33
C ALA A 23 14.64 26.46 -11.30
N GLY A 24 14.82 27.74 -10.97
CA GLY A 24 15.64 28.68 -11.74
C GLY A 24 17.10 28.26 -11.81
N LEU A 25 17.69 27.87 -10.68
CA LEU A 25 19.06 27.35 -10.65
C LEU A 25 19.20 26.08 -11.49
N LEU A 26 18.27 25.14 -11.34
CA LEU A 26 18.23 23.91 -12.13
C LEU A 26 18.07 24.20 -13.63
N TYR A 27 17.28 25.21 -13.99
CA TYR A 27 17.10 25.63 -15.39
C TYR A 27 18.40 26.19 -15.96
N LEU A 28 19.10 27.04 -15.22
CA LEU A 28 20.42 27.57 -15.62
C LEU A 28 21.44 26.44 -15.79
N ILE A 29 21.51 25.51 -14.82
CA ILE A 29 22.37 24.32 -14.89
C ILE A 29 22.04 23.49 -16.13
N SER A 30 20.77 23.35 -16.50
CA SER A 30 20.34 22.56 -17.66
C SER A 30 20.95 23.04 -18.99
N TRP A 31 21.43 24.29 -19.07
CA TRP A 31 22.08 24.80 -20.28
C TRP A 31 23.51 24.32 -20.47
N LEU A 32 24.16 23.77 -19.43
CA LEU A 32 25.50 23.19 -19.55
C LEU A 32 25.55 22.02 -20.56
N PRO A 33 26.68 21.80 -21.24
CA PRO A 33 26.86 20.64 -22.12
C PRO A 33 26.49 19.31 -21.44
N TYR A 34 25.92 18.38 -22.21
CA TYR A 34 25.42 17.10 -21.68
C TYR A 34 26.47 16.35 -20.86
N ARG A 35 27.72 16.28 -21.36
CA ARG A 35 28.84 15.67 -20.65
C ARG A 35 29.08 16.28 -19.27
N MET A 36 28.99 17.62 -19.15
CA MET A 36 29.17 18.30 -17.87
C MET A 36 28.05 17.96 -16.89
N LEU A 37 26.79 17.93 -17.37
CA LEU A 37 25.66 17.47 -16.55
C LEU A 37 25.89 16.05 -16.04
N MET A 38 26.34 15.12 -16.88
CA MET A 38 26.57 13.74 -16.46
C MET A 38 27.72 13.61 -15.46
N VAL A 39 28.80 14.39 -15.62
CA VAL A 39 29.93 14.41 -14.69
C VAL A 39 29.53 15.02 -13.35
N PHE A 40 28.84 16.16 -13.35
CA PHE A 40 28.35 16.78 -12.12
C PHE A 40 27.30 15.92 -11.42
N GLY A 41 26.42 15.28 -12.19
CA GLY A 41 25.45 14.31 -11.70
C GLY A 41 26.14 13.14 -11.00
N ALA A 42 27.18 12.56 -11.60
CA ALA A 42 27.96 11.48 -10.99
C ALA A 42 28.57 11.91 -9.65
N ALA A 43 29.26 13.06 -9.63
CA ALA A 43 29.88 13.59 -8.43
C ALA A 43 28.85 13.89 -7.33
N PHE A 44 27.72 14.49 -7.70
CA PHE A 44 26.62 14.78 -6.79
C PHE A 44 25.99 13.51 -6.22
N GLY A 45 25.80 12.48 -7.05
CA GLY A 45 25.29 11.18 -6.64
C GLY A 45 26.16 10.50 -5.58
N ARG A 46 27.48 10.50 -5.78
CA ARG A 46 28.45 10.00 -4.78
C ARG A 46 28.35 10.76 -3.46
N LEU A 47 28.21 12.08 -3.51
CA LEU A 47 28.05 12.91 -2.30
C LEU A 47 26.72 12.61 -1.60
N LEU A 48 25.63 12.52 -2.35
CA LEU A 48 24.30 12.23 -1.81
C LEU A 48 24.25 10.90 -1.08
N PHE A 49 24.89 9.85 -1.58
CA PHE A 49 24.89 8.54 -0.90
C PHE A 49 25.63 8.57 0.45
N LYS A 50 26.59 9.49 0.65
CA LYS A 50 27.21 9.70 1.96
C LYS A 50 26.24 10.29 2.99
N VAL A 51 25.28 11.11 2.52
CA VAL A 51 24.29 11.78 3.37
C VAL A 51 23.02 10.92 3.54
N LEU A 52 22.51 10.35 2.46
CA LEU A 52 21.25 9.59 2.38
C LEU A 52 21.47 8.09 2.72
N LYS A 53 22.03 7.82 3.89
CA LYS A 53 22.39 6.46 4.35
C LYS A 53 21.26 5.44 4.25
N SER A 54 20.01 5.87 4.44
CA SER A 54 18.84 4.98 4.31
C SER A 54 18.67 4.45 2.88
N ARG A 55 18.87 5.30 1.86
CA ARG A 55 18.75 4.91 0.45
C ARG A 55 19.89 3.99 0.02
N GLN A 56 21.11 4.32 0.45
CA GLN A 56 22.28 3.46 0.26
C GLN A 56 22.05 2.07 0.87
N LYS A 57 21.53 1.98 2.11
CA LYS A 57 21.24 0.69 2.78
C LYS A 57 20.22 -0.15 2.00
N ILE A 58 19.19 0.48 1.43
CA ILE A 58 18.19 -0.22 0.61
C ILE A 58 18.83 -0.75 -0.67
N ALA A 59 19.59 0.09 -1.39
CA ALA A 59 20.25 -0.30 -2.63
C ALA A 59 21.25 -1.45 -2.40
N ARG A 60 22.11 -1.33 -1.37
CA ARG A 60 23.03 -2.40 -0.97
C ARG A 60 22.27 -3.70 -0.70
N ARG A 61 21.21 -3.65 0.12
CA ARG A 61 20.44 -4.85 0.45
C ARG A 61 19.80 -5.50 -0.77
N ASN A 62 19.30 -4.71 -1.72
CA ASN A 62 18.75 -5.28 -2.94
C ASN A 62 19.84 -5.95 -3.79
N LEU A 63 21.03 -5.34 -3.91
CA LEU A 63 22.16 -5.94 -4.63
C LEU A 63 22.64 -7.24 -3.97
N GLU A 64 22.75 -7.28 -2.64
CA GLU A 64 23.06 -8.52 -1.89
C GLU A 64 22.05 -9.63 -2.16
N LEU A 65 20.76 -9.29 -2.20
CA LEU A 65 19.68 -10.26 -2.41
C LEU A 65 19.61 -10.75 -3.86
N CYS A 66 19.85 -9.88 -4.84
CA CYS A 66 19.80 -10.25 -6.25
C CYS A 66 21.07 -10.97 -6.72
N PHE A 67 22.24 -10.61 -6.18
CA PHE A 67 23.54 -11.10 -6.62
C PHE A 67 24.35 -11.68 -5.43
N PRO A 68 23.86 -12.74 -4.76
CA PRO A 68 24.54 -13.32 -3.60
C PRO A 68 25.93 -13.85 -3.93
N GLU A 69 26.10 -14.41 -5.14
CA GLU A 69 27.37 -14.98 -5.64
C GLU A 69 28.37 -13.91 -6.12
N MET A 70 27.94 -12.65 -6.29
CA MET A 70 28.86 -11.57 -6.68
C MET A 70 29.74 -11.19 -5.47
N PRO A 71 31.08 -11.15 -5.62
CA PRO A 71 31.97 -10.74 -4.54
C PRO A 71 31.58 -9.41 -3.91
N GLU A 72 31.76 -9.27 -2.60
CA GLU A 72 31.34 -8.07 -1.86
C GLU A 72 31.98 -6.78 -2.43
N ALA A 73 33.26 -6.83 -2.79
CA ALA A 73 33.96 -5.71 -3.39
C ALA A 73 33.35 -5.27 -4.74
N GLU A 74 32.92 -6.22 -5.56
CA GLU A 74 32.24 -5.94 -6.83
C GLU A 74 30.84 -5.37 -6.60
N ARG A 75 30.09 -5.91 -5.62
CA ARG A 75 28.78 -5.36 -5.23
C ARG A 75 28.89 -3.93 -4.71
N GLU A 76 29.91 -3.61 -3.90
CA GLU A 76 30.12 -2.24 -3.42
C GLU A 76 30.53 -1.30 -4.56
N LEU A 77 31.33 -1.76 -5.53
CA LEU A 77 31.63 -0.97 -6.73
C LEU A 77 30.36 -0.70 -7.56
N LEU A 78 29.51 -1.70 -7.73
CA LEU A 78 28.21 -1.55 -8.39
C LEU A 78 27.31 -0.56 -7.64
N LEU A 79 27.29 -0.61 -6.31
CA LEU A 79 26.57 0.36 -5.47
C LEU A 79 27.08 1.79 -5.66
N GLN A 80 28.41 1.98 -5.76
CA GLN A 80 29.00 3.30 -6.03
C GLN A 80 28.62 3.82 -7.41
N ARG A 81 28.65 2.97 -8.45
CA ARG A 81 28.18 3.31 -9.79
C ARG A 81 26.69 3.67 -9.77
N ASN A 82 25.85 2.90 -9.07
CA ASN A 82 24.44 3.23 -8.91
C ASN A 82 24.20 4.57 -8.20
N ALA A 83 25.06 4.94 -7.25
CA ALA A 83 25.01 6.26 -6.63
C ALA A 83 25.26 7.37 -7.67
N GLU A 84 26.26 7.20 -8.54
CA GLU A 84 26.55 8.13 -9.63
C GLU A 84 25.37 8.25 -10.60
N GLU A 85 24.81 7.12 -11.02
CA GLU A 85 23.64 7.08 -11.91
C GLU A 85 22.43 7.79 -11.30
N SER A 86 22.26 7.69 -9.97
CA SER A 86 21.17 8.35 -9.24
C SER A 86 21.32 9.88 -9.26
N GLY A 87 22.54 10.38 -9.13
CA GLY A 87 22.79 11.82 -9.23
C GLY A 87 22.63 12.33 -10.66
N LYS A 88 23.03 11.56 -11.68
CA LYS A 88 22.76 11.86 -13.10
C LYS A 88 21.25 11.97 -13.35
N ALA A 89 20.46 11.04 -12.83
CA ALA A 89 19.00 11.04 -12.96
C ALA A 89 18.31 12.31 -12.42
N MET A 90 18.85 12.91 -11.37
CA MET A 90 18.33 14.18 -10.85
C MET A 90 18.49 15.33 -11.85
N LEU A 91 19.62 15.38 -12.56
CA LEU A 91 19.84 16.35 -13.64
C LEU A 91 19.08 15.96 -14.91
N GLU A 92 18.77 14.69 -15.12
CA GLU A 92 17.94 14.29 -16.25
C GLU A 92 16.48 14.67 -16.11
N THR A 93 16.00 14.87 -14.89
CA THR A 93 14.67 15.44 -14.67
C THR A 93 14.55 16.81 -15.36
N VAL A 94 15.61 17.64 -15.28
CA VAL A 94 15.62 18.96 -15.92
C VAL A 94 15.79 18.87 -17.44
N ILE A 95 16.52 17.86 -17.92
CA ILE A 95 16.62 17.54 -19.34
C ILE A 95 15.21 17.16 -19.86
N GLY A 96 14.52 16.26 -19.18
CA GLY A 96 13.18 15.80 -19.54
C GLY A 96 12.17 16.95 -19.64
N TRP A 97 12.20 17.87 -18.68
CA TRP A 97 11.16 18.89 -18.57
C TRP A 97 11.43 20.16 -19.38
N TRP A 98 12.69 20.57 -19.54
CA TRP A 98 13.01 21.89 -20.08
C TRP A 98 13.85 21.87 -21.36
N TRP A 99 14.52 20.77 -21.72
CA TRP A 99 15.29 20.77 -22.95
C TRP A 99 14.41 20.87 -24.20
N PRO A 100 14.80 21.74 -25.14
CA PRO A 100 14.13 21.83 -26.42
C PRO A 100 14.40 20.59 -27.28
N ASP A 101 13.44 20.26 -28.14
CA ASP A 101 13.42 19.04 -28.96
C ASP A 101 14.68 18.88 -29.82
N TRP A 102 15.16 19.98 -30.42
CA TRP A 102 16.38 19.98 -31.25
C TRP A 102 17.63 19.51 -30.49
N ARG A 103 17.66 19.68 -29.17
CA ARG A 103 18.80 19.33 -28.33
C ARG A 103 18.75 17.87 -27.90
N ILE A 104 17.60 17.43 -27.38
CA ILE A 104 17.44 16.06 -26.90
C ILE A 104 17.42 15.04 -28.05
N ARG A 105 16.93 15.41 -29.23
CA ARG A 105 16.91 14.53 -30.42
C ARG A 105 18.30 14.06 -30.84
N LYS A 106 19.36 14.83 -30.55
CA LYS A 106 20.77 14.45 -30.84
C LYS A 106 21.29 13.32 -29.95
N LEU A 107 20.58 13.01 -28.86
CA LEU A 107 20.94 11.99 -27.88
C LEU A 107 19.96 10.80 -27.91
N ALA A 108 19.08 10.75 -28.91
CA ALA A 108 17.99 9.79 -28.98
C ALA A 108 18.32 8.66 -29.97
N HIS A 109 18.41 7.44 -29.46
CA HIS A 109 18.66 6.23 -30.28
C HIS A 109 17.50 5.26 -30.11
N PHE A 110 17.02 4.71 -31.23
CA PHE A 110 15.86 3.81 -31.26
C PHE A 110 16.19 2.52 -32.02
N LYS A 111 15.69 1.40 -31.49
CA LYS A 111 15.73 0.07 -32.14
C LYS A 111 14.40 -0.64 -31.92
N GLY A 112 13.91 -1.36 -32.92
CA GLY A 112 12.70 -2.20 -32.80
C GLY A 112 11.37 -1.46 -32.80
N TYR A 113 11.35 -0.16 -33.14
CA TYR A 113 10.12 0.65 -33.12
C TYR A 113 9.03 0.11 -34.07
N GLU A 114 9.45 -0.63 -35.10
CA GLU A 114 8.58 -1.38 -36.01
C GLU A 114 7.58 -2.30 -35.29
N HIS A 115 7.91 -2.84 -34.10
CA HIS A 115 6.98 -3.67 -33.32
C HIS A 115 5.77 -2.88 -32.81
N ILE A 116 5.96 -1.62 -32.42
CA ILE A 116 4.86 -0.73 -32.03
C ILE A 116 4.04 -0.37 -33.27
N GLN A 117 4.70 -0.03 -34.38
CA GLN A 117 4.02 0.33 -35.61
C GLN A 117 3.15 -0.81 -36.13
N GLN A 118 3.65 -2.04 -36.09
CA GLN A 118 2.90 -3.23 -36.46
C GLN A 118 1.65 -3.38 -35.60
N ALA A 119 1.79 -3.33 -34.28
CA ALA A 119 0.66 -3.48 -33.35
C ALA A 119 -0.44 -2.42 -33.59
N LEU A 120 -0.04 -1.17 -33.79
CA LEU A 120 -0.98 -0.08 -34.10
C LEU A 120 -1.65 -0.29 -35.47
N SER A 121 -0.93 -0.77 -36.48
CA SER A 121 -1.48 -1.07 -37.81
C SER A 121 -2.49 -2.22 -37.79
N GLU A 122 -2.36 -3.14 -36.83
CA GLU A 122 -3.34 -4.21 -36.57
C GLU A 122 -4.57 -3.73 -35.77
N GLY A 123 -4.64 -2.43 -35.47
CA GLY A 123 -5.75 -1.83 -34.73
C GLY A 123 -5.76 -2.16 -33.23
N LYS A 124 -4.60 -2.52 -32.66
CA LYS A 124 -4.44 -2.85 -31.23
C LYS A 124 -3.75 -1.72 -30.50
N GLY A 125 -4.14 -1.46 -29.26
CA GLY A 125 -3.36 -0.64 -28.34
C GLY A 125 -2.05 -1.32 -27.93
N VAL A 126 -1.12 -0.55 -27.35
CA VAL A 126 0.15 -1.08 -26.87
C VAL A 126 0.30 -0.83 -25.38
N LEU A 127 0.30 -1.90 -24.58
CA LEU A 127 0.74 -1.86 -23.20
C LEU A 127 2.27 -1.98 -23.18
N LEU A 128 2.93 -0.83 -23.15
CA LEU A 128 4.38 -0.73 -23.21
C LEU A 128 4.99 -0.94 -21.82
N LEU A 129 5.64 -2.09 -21.61
CA LEU A 129 6.28 -2.40 -20.33
C LEU A 129 7.66 -1.73 -20.26
N ALA A 130 7.84 -0.90 -19.25
CA ALA A 130 9.12 -0.32 -18.88
C ALA A 130 9.46 -0.68 -17.43
N ALA A 131 10.75 -0.74 -17.08
CA ALA A 131 11.17 -0.90 -15.69
C ALA A 131 11.67 0.45 -15.15
N HIS A 132 11.68 0.64 -13.84
CA HIS A 132 12.19 1.86 -13.21
C HIS A 132 13.71 1.89 -13.26
N PHE A 133 14.25 2.29 -14.41
CA PHE A 133 15.62 2.76 -14.52
C PHE A 133 15.73 4.21 -14.07
N LEU A 134 16.90 4.59 -13.56
CA LEU A 134 17.14 5.91 -12.98
C LEU A 134 16.92 7.04 -14.00
N HIS A 135 17.24 6.82 -15.28
CA HIS A 135 17.07 7.79 -16.36
C HIS A 135 15.66 7.87 -16.95
N LEU A 136 14.63 7.37 -16.25
CA LEU A 136 13.26 7.27 -16.76
C LEU A 136 12.71 8.59 -17.34
N GLU A 137 12.93 9.74 -16.68
CA GLU A 137 12.44 11.04 -17.18
C GLU A 137 13.02 11.39 -18.55
N ALA A 138 14.32 11.11 -18.76
CA ALA A 138 14.97 11.32 -20.05
C ALA A 138 14.53 10.28 -21.10
N ALA A 139 14.39 9.01 -20.70
CA ALA A 139 13.87 7.97 -21.60
C ALA A 139 12.45 8.28 -22.09
N CYS A 140 11.54 8.68 -21.20
CA CYS A 140 10.18 9.10 -21.58
C CYS A 140 10.21 10.32 -22.50
N ARG A 141 11.11 11.28 -22.24
CA ARG A 141 11.29 12.46 -23.10
C ARG A 141 11.76 12.07 -24.51
N VAL A 142 12.74 11.17 -24.59
CA VAL A 142 13.25 10.65 -25.86
C VAL A 142 12.14 9.90 -26.59
N PHE A 143 11.43 8.98 -25.93
CA PHE A 143 10.31 8.23 -26.51
C PHE A 143 9.22 9.14 -27.07
N GLY A 144 8.87 10.21 -26.34
CA GLY A 144 7.85 11.17 -26.79
C GLY A 144 8.20 11.93 -28.07
N LEU A 145 9.47 11.91 -28.51
CA LEU A 145 9.87 12.46 -29.82
C LEU A 145 9.40 11.61 -31.00
N THR A 146 9.13 10.32 -30.79
CA THR A 146 8.63 9.39 -31.80
C THR A 146 7.14 9.13 -31.64
N HIS A 147 6.68 8.85 -30.41
CA HIS A 147 5.27 8.61 -30.12
C HIS A 147 4.88 9.19 -28.77
N PRO A 148 4.03 10.24 -28.73
CA PRO A 148 3.44 10.70 -27.48
C PRO A 148 2.60 9.60 -26.83
N SER A 149 2.90 9.26 -25.58
CA SER A 149 2.28 8.13 -24.89
C SER A 149 1.38 8.55 -23.75
N VAL A 150 0.61 7.58 -23.24
CA VAL A 150 -0.26 7.75 -22.08
C VAL A 150 0.38 7.08 -20.87
N GLY A 151 0.37 7.74 -19.72
CA GLY A 151 1.00 7.22 -18.51
C GLY A 151 0.23 7.54 -17.24
N PHE A 152 0.45 6.74 -16.19
CA PHE A 152 -0.05 7.05 -14.86
C PHE A 152 0.67 8.25 -14.25
N TYR A 153 -0.08 9.06 -13.53
CA TYR A 153 0.41 10.24 -12.84
C TYR A 153 -0.11 10.30 -11.41
N ARG A 154 0.82 10.60 -10.50
CA ARG A 154 0.56 10.93 -9.11
C ARG A 154 0.94 12.39 -8.90
N PRO A 155 -0.01 13.25 -8.49
CA PRO A 155 0.31 14.61 -8.13
C PRO A 155 1.38 14.69 -7.04
N ASN A 156 2.31 15.64 -7.19
CA ASN A 156 3.28 15.94 -6.15
C ASN A 156 2.59 16.59 -4.94
N ASN A 157 3.13 16.37 -3.75
CA ASN A 157 2.60 16.98 -2.53
C ASN A 157 2.79 18.51 -2.51
N ASN A 158 3.85 19.03 -3.16
CA ASN A 158 4.05 20.47 -3.33
C ASN A 158 3.34 20.94 -4.61
N PRO A 159 2.33 21.83 -4.53
CA PRO A 159 1.55 22.23 -5.70
C PRO A 159 2.32 22.96 -6.81
N LEU A 160 3.35 23.75 -6.47
CA LEU A 160 4.18 24.42 -7.48
C LEU A 160 5.08 23.40 -8.18
N TRP A 161 5.68 22.47 -7.42
CA TRP A 161 6.47 21.40 -8.03
C TRP A 161 5.60 20.47 -8.88
N ASP A 162 4.37 20.20 -8.46
CA ASP A 162 3.38 19.46 -9.25
C ASP A 162 3.07 20.16 -10.58
N TYR A 163 2.87 21.48 -10.55
CA TYR A 163 2.70 22.29 -11.75
C TYR A 163 3.91 22.15 -12.70
N LEU A 164 5.13 22.35 -12.21
CA LEU A 164 6.35 22.23 -13.02
C LEU A 164 6.53 20.81 -13.60
N GLN A 165 6.33 19.78 -12.77
CA GLN A 165 6.42 18.37 -13.16
C GLN A 165 5.41 17.99 -14.24
N TYR A 166 4.14 18.36 -14.04
CA TYR A 166 3.09 18.03 -14.98
C TYR A 166 3.36 18.65 -16.35
N HIS A 167 3.66 19.95 -16.38
CA HIS A 167 3.92 20.66 -17.64
C HIS A 167 5.21 20.19 -18.32
N GLY A 168 6.23 19.80 -17.54
CA GLY A 168 7.43 19.15 -18.07
C GLY A 168 7.11 17.82 -18.77
N ARG A 169 6.39 16.92 -18.09
CA ARG A 169 6.01 15.61 -18.64
C ARG A 169 5.00 15.71 -19.80
N ALA A 170 4.10 16.68 -19.78
CA ALA A 170 3.11 16.90 -20.84
C ALA A 170 3.74 17.24 -22.21
N ARG A 171 5.02 17.64 -22.26
CA ARG A 171 5.76 17.87 -23.52
C ARG A 171 6.04 16.59 -24.30
N SER A 172 5.91 15.42 -23.68
CA SER A 172 6.31 14.12 -24.27
C SER A 172 5.26 13.05 -24.12
N ASN A 173 4.24 13.30 -23.31
CA ASN A 173 3.09 12.43 -23.13
C ASN A 173 1.90 13.05 -23.84
N LYS A 174 1.06 12.22 -24.44
CA LYS A 174 -0.21 12.64 -25.04
C LYS A 174 -1.16 13.20 -23.98
N TYR A 175 -1.29 12.47 -22.86
CA TYR A 175 -1.96 12.91 -21.64
C TYR A 175 -1.64 11.96 -20.49
N MET A 176 -2.09 12.31 -19.28
CA MET A 176 -1.81 11.57 -18.05
C MET A 176 -3.09 11.10 -17.35
N ILE A 177 -3.05 9.86 -16.87
CA ILE A 177 -4.15 9.17 -16.18
C ILE A 177 -3.85 9.11 -14.68
N GLY A 178 -4.86 9.24 -13.82
CA GLY A 178 -4.62 9.22 -12.38
C GLY A 178 -4.08 7.86 -11.93
N LYS A 179 -3.18 7.81 -10.95
CA LYS A 179 -2.54 6.57 -10.45
C LYS A 179 -3.47 5.41 -10.03
N ARG A 180 -4.78 5.65 -9.88
CA ARG A 180 -5.81 4.64 -9.53
C ARG A 180 -6.86 4.47 -10.64
N ASP A 181 -6.74 5.20 -11.75
CA ASP A 181 -7.70 5.24 -12.84
C ASP A 181 -7.39 4.12 -13.85
N VAL A 182 -7.58 2.88 -13.38
CA VAL A 182 -7.39 1.64 -14.15
C VAL A 182 -8.30 1.63 -15.38
N LYS A 183 -9.55 2.07 -15.23
CA LYS A 183 -10.53 2.15 -16.33
C LYS A 183 -10.07 3.09 -17.43
N GLY A 184 -9.50 4.25 -17.07
CA GLY A 184 -8.93 5.18 -18.02
C GLY A 184 -7.81 4.56 -18.86
N LEU A 185 -6.93 3.74 -18.27
CA LEU A 185 -5.86 3.09 -19.02
C LEU A 185 -6.40 2.02 -19.99
N ILE A 186 -7.36 1.22 -19.54
CA ILE A 186 -8.06 0.24 -20.40
C ILE A 186 -8.72 0.95 -21.58
N GLN A 187 -9.38 2.08 -21.32
CA GLN A 187 -10.00 2.87 -22.38
C GLN A 187 -8.97 3.42 -23.39
N ALA A 188 -7.84 3.95 -22.91
CA ALA A 188 -6.78 4.44 -23.78
C ALA A 188 -6.21 3.32 -24.67
N LEU A 189 -5.96 2.15 -24.10
CA LEU A 189 -5.53 0.96 -24.86
C LEU A 189 -6.56 0.56 -25.91
N ASN A 190 -7.86 0.55 -25.57
CA ASN A 190 -8.94 0.26 -26.53
C ASN A 190 -9.07 1.33 -27.64
N GLN A 191 -8.57 2.55 -27.40
CA GLN A 191 -8.47 3.63 -28.37
C GLN A 191 -7.17 3.59 -29.17
N GLN A 192 -6.47 2.45 -29.18
CA GLN A 192 -5.23 2.22 -29.93
C GLN A 192 -4.08 3.14 -29.50
N GLU A 193 -4.07 3.56 -28.23
CA GLU A 193 -2.97 4.36 -27.69
C GLU A 193 -1.80 3.50 -27.22
N VAL A 194 -0.60 4.10 -27.19
CA VAL A 194 0.58 3.53 -26.53
C VAL A 194 0.61 3.96 -25.07
N CYS A 195 0.50 3.01 -24.14
CA CYS A 195 0.39 3.25 -22.71
C CYS A 195 1.60 2.69 -21.95
N PHE A 196 2.35 3.54 -21.25
CA PHE A 196 3.45 3.10 -20.38
C PHE A 196 2.94 2.46 -19.09
N TYR A 197 3.48 1.28 -18.76
CA TYR A 197 3.21 0.60 -17.50
C TYR A 197 4.51 0.03 -16.90
N LEU A 198 4.71 0.25 -15.60
CA LEU A 198 5.92 -0.14 -14.89
C LEU A 198 5.62 -1.13 -13.74
N PRO A 199 5.80 -2.45 -13.96
CA PRO A 199 5.38 -3.50 -13.03
C PRO A 199 6.42 -3.90 -11.98
N ASP A 200 7.61 -3.33 -12.00
CA ASP A 200 8.80 -3.76 -11.24
C ASP A 200 8.86 -3.23 -9.79
N GLN A 201 7.80 -2.64 -9.28
CA GLN A 201 7.71 -2.17 -7.88
C GLN A 201 6.85 -3.08 -6.99
N ASP A 202 7.20 -3.09 -5.70
CA ASP A 202 6.39 -3.73 -4.66
C ASP A 202 5.21 -2.85 -4.22
N TYR A 203 3.99 -3.28 -4.59
CA TYR A 203 2.71 -2.64 -4.25
C TYR A 203 2.00 -3.29 -3.05
N GLY A 204 2.67 -4.19 -2.33
CA GLY A 204 2.06 -4.99 -1.25
C GLY A 204 1.51 -6.32 -1.73
N ARG A 205 0.79 -7.01 -0.83
CA ARG A 205 0.21 -8.35 -1.10
C ARG A 205 -1.06 -8.34 -1.95
N ASN A 206 -1.72 -7.19 -2.05
CA ASN A 206 -2.96 -7.09 -2.80
C ASN A 206 -2.66 -7.09 -4.31
N ARG A 207 -3.30 -7.99 -5.06
CA ARG A 207 -3.08 -8.16 -6.51
C ARG A 207 -1.60 -8.35 -6.86
N ALA A 208 -0.96 -9.26 -6.14
CA ALA A 208 0.42 -9.64 -6.37
C ALA A 208 0.58 -11.15 -6.25
N GLU A 209 1.38 -11.72 -7.15
CA GLU A 209 1.89 -13.07 -7.05
C GLU A 209 3.28 -13.07 -6.43
N PHE A 210 3.62 -14.13 -5.71
CA PHE A 210 4.98 -14.36 -5.23
C PHE A 210 5.70 -15.25 -6.24
N VAL A 211 6.60 -14.65 -7.00
CA VAL A 211 7.36 -15.30 -8.07
C VAL A 211 8.84 -14.90 -8.00
N PRO A 212 9.74 -15.67 -8.65
CA PRO A 212 11.17 -15.36 -8.63
C PRO A 212 11.49 -13.97 -9.20
N PHE A 213 12.49 -13.31 -8.60
CA PHE A 213 13.17 -12.15 -9.16
C PHE A 213 14.65 -12.20 -8.75
N PHE A 214 15.53 -12.43 -9.71
CA PHE A 214 16.93 -12.81 -9.50
C PHE A 214 17.04 -13.98 -8.50
N ALA A 215 18.01 -13.95 -7.58
CA ALA A 215 18.18 -14.96 -6.55
C ALA A 215 17.13 -14.91 -5.42
N VAL A 216 16.09 -14.08 -5.52
CA VAL A 216 14.98 -14.04 -4.55
C VAL A 216 13.81 -14.86 -5.07
N PRO A 217 13.54 -16.06 -4.50
CA PRO A 217 12.54 -16.99 -5.04
C PRO A 217 11.10 -16.47 -4.92
N ASP A 218 10.81 -15.72 -3.85
CA ASP A 218 9.48 -15.21 -3.57
C ASP A 218 9.48 -13.68 -3.49
N THR A 219 9.20 -13.05 -4.63
CA THR A 219 9.09 -11.60 -4.75
C THR A 219 7.66 -11.20 -5.10
N ALA A 220 7.05 -10.37 -4.24
CA ALA A 220 5.71 -9.84 -4.48
C ALA A 220 5.69 -8.99 -5.77
N THR A 221 5.04 -9.48 -6.81
CA THR A 221 5.04 -8.89 -8.15
C THR A 221 3.61 -8.69 -8.61
N THR A 222 3.30 -7.48 -9.08
CA THR A 222 1.91 -7.10 -9.36
C THR A 222 1.30 -7.86 -10.53
N THR A 223 0.06 -8.29 -10.39
CA THR A 223 -0.76 -8.85 -11.49
C THR A 223 -1.38 -7.77 -12.37
N GLY A 224 -1.05 -6.49 -12.16
CA GLY A 224 -1.62 -5.38 -12.92
C GLY A 224 -1.32 -5.45 -14.43
N THR A 225 -0.18 -6.02 -14.84
CA THR A 225 0.10 -6.28 -16.26
C THR A 225 -0.97 -7.17 -16.89
N LEU A 226 -1.34 -8.26 -16.19
CA LEU A 226 -2.34 -9.22 -16.65
C LEU A 226 -3.73 -8.59 -16.73
N LEU A 227 -4.06 -7.75 -15.74
CA LEU A 227 -5.33 -7.03 -15.71
C LEU A 227 -5.54 -6.20 -16.99
N PHE A 228 -4.51 -5.45 -17.41
CA PHE A 228 -4.61 -4.63 -18.62
C PHE A 228 -4.60 -5.49 -19.90
N ALA A 229 -3.73 -6.49 -19.96
CA ALA A 229 -3.61 -7.38 -21.10
C ALA A 229 -4.88 -8.21 -21.36
N ASN A 230 -5.61 -8.61 -20.30
CA ASN A 230 -6.88 -9.34 -20.42
C ASN A 230 -8.07 -8.44 -20.72
N ALA A 231 -8.06 -7.19 -20.24
CA ALA A 231 -9.26 -6.33 -20.27
C ALA A 231 -9.30 -5.35 -21.46
N ALA A 232 -8.19 -5.14 -22.15
CA ALA A 232 -8.10 -4.21 -23.27
C ALA A 232 -7.73 -4.94 -24.57
N ASN A 233 -8.16 -4.38 -25.71
CA ASN A 233 -7.70 -4.77 -27.04
C ASN A 233 -6.28 -4.24 -27.27
N CYS A 234 -5.29 -4.90 -26.66
CA CYS A 234 -3.90 -4.49 -26.73
C CYS A 234 -2.93 -5.67 -26.81
N VAL A 235 -1.71 -5.36 -27.24
CA VAL A 235 -0.55 -6.25 -27.09
C VAL A 235 0.39 -5.72 -26.01
N VAL A 236 1.11 -6.62 -25.36
CA VAL A 236 2.10 -6.28 -24.34
C VAL A 236 3.48 -6.26 -24.98
N ILE A 237 4.10 -5.08 -25.05
CA ILE A 237 5.40 -4.86 -25.69
C ILE A 237 6.41 -4.41 -24.63
N PRO A 238 7.45 -5.21 -24.33
CA PRO A 238 8.51 -4.79 -23.43
C PRO A 238 9.52 -3.86 -24.11
N ILE A 239 10.14 -2.97 -23.33
CA ILE A 239 11.27 -2.13 -23.79
C ILE A 239 12.47 -2.23 -22.86
N ILE A 240 13.67 -2.09 -23.41
CA ILE A 240 14.88 -1.87 -22.62
C ILE A 240 15.31 -0.42 -22.86
N THR A 241 15.54 0.32 -21.78
CA THR A 241 16.05 1.70 -21.86
C THR A 241 17.39 1.78 -21.17
N SER A 242 18.36 2.43 -21.80
CA SER A 242 19.69 2.62 -21.22
C SER A 242 20.23 4.01 -21.51
N ARG A 243 21.02 4.53 -20.56
CA ARG A 243 21.98 5.58 -20.83
C ARG A 243 23.21 4.94 -21.47
N LEU A 244 23.59 5.40 -22.65
CA LEU A 244 24.75 4.89 -23.37
C LEU A 244 26.06 5.36 -22.72
N PRO A 245 27.13 4.55 -22.80
CA PRO A 245 28.45 4.94 -22.34
C PRO A 245 28.97 6.16 -23.12
N ASP A 246 30.03 6.77 -22.60
CA ASP A 246 30.74 7.90 -23.23
C ASP A 246 29.85 9.09 -23.58
N TYR A 247 28.77 9.29 -22.81
CA TYR A 247 27.84 10.41 -22.96
C TYR A 247 27.14 10.44 -24.33
N GLN A 248 26.89 9.28 -24.93
CA GLN A 248 26.25 9.17 -26.24
C GLN A 248 24.72 9.29 -26.20
N GLY A 249 24.12 9.51 -25.02
CA GLY A 249 22.69 9.75 -24.86
C GLY A 249 21.93 8.52 -24.37
N TYR A 250 20.77 8.27 -24.96
CA TYR A 250 19.80 7.29 -24.50
C TYR A 250 19.39 6.36 -25.63
N GLN A 251 19.38 5.07 -25.34
CA GLN A 251 18.83 4.06 -26.24
C GLN A 251 17.49 3.56 -25.71
N ILE A 252 16.51 3.50 -26.61
CA ILE A 252 15.25 2.81 -26.41
C ILE A 252 15.21 1.64 -27.37
N GLN A 253 15.25 0.44 -26.83
CA GLN A 253 15.10 -0.80 -27.57
C GLN A 253 13.71 -1.35 -27.29
N VAL A 254 12.85 -1.31 -28.30
CA VAL A 254 11.54 -1.94 -28.29
C VAL A 254 11.72 -3.39 -28.68
N LEU A 255 11.22 -4.30 -27.86
CA LEU A 255 11.31 -5.75 -28.10
C LEU A 255 10.04 -6.24 -28.82
N PRO A 256 10.03 -7.45 -29.39
CA PRO A 256 8.82 -8.08 -29.87
C PRO A 256 7.76 -8.18 -28.75
N ALA A 257 6.48 -8.11 -29.12
CA ALA A 257 5.39 -8.36 -28.19
C ALA A 257 5.52 -9.73 -27.52
N PHE A 258 5.07 -9.84 -26.27
CA PHE A 258 4.92 -11.15 -25.64
C PHE A 258 3.94 -12.00 -26.44
N LYS A 259 4.40 -13.16 -26.90
CA LYS A 259 3.56 -14.18 -27.52
C LYS A 259 2.70 -14.87 -26.47
N ASP A 260 1.46 -15.20 -26.83
CA ASP A 260 0.53 -15.96 -26.01
C ASP A 260 0.48 -15.44 -24.56
N PHE A 261 0.18 -14.15 -24.43
CA PHE A 261 0.18 -13.43 -23.16
C PHE A 261 -1.08 -12.59 -23.00
N PRO A 262 -1.84 -12.75 -21.90
CA PRO A 262 -1.64 -13.73 -20.84
C PRO A 262 -1.89 -15.17 -21.30
N SER A 263 -1.20 -16.15 -20.71
CA SER A 263 -1.35 -17.57 -21.02
C SER A 263 -2.47 -18.24 -20.23
N GLY A 264 -3.04 -17.55 -19.24
CA GLY A 264 -4.04 -18.10 -18.30
C GLY A 264 -3.45 -18.68 -17.01
N ASP A 265 -2.12 -18.65 -16.85
CA ASP A 265 -1.42 -18.93 -15.59
C ASP A 265 -0.76 -17.65 -15.10
N ASP A 266 -1.39 -17.01 -14.12
CA ASP A 266 -0.95 -15.73 -13.57
C ASP A 266 0.49 -15.78 -13.03
N LYS A 267 0.91 -16.91 -12.43
CA LYS A 267 2.27 -17.05 -11.90
C LYS A 267 3.28 -17.18 -13.03
N LEU A 268 2.98 -17.97 -14.05
CA LEU A 268 3.83 -18.11 -15.22
C LEU A 268 4.02 -16.74 -15.91
N ASP A 269 2.92 -16.03 -16.15
CA ASP A 269 2.95 -14.75 -16.85
C ASP A 269 3.67 -13.65 -16.06
N VAL A 270 3.43 -13.54 -14.75
CA VAL A 270 4.14 -12.56 -13.92
C VAL A 270 5.63 -12.94 -13.76
N THR A 271 5.96 -14.23 -13.78
CA THR A 271 7.36 -14.70 -13.83
C THR A 271 8.04 -14.24 -15.12
N ARG A 272 7.37 -14.37 -16.28
CA ARG A 272 7.89 -13.88 -17.58
C ARG A 272 8.14 -12.36 -17.55
N VAL A 273 7.27 -11.59 -16.89
CA VAL A 273 7.48 -10.15 -16.68
C VAL A 273 8.76 -9.91 -15.86
N ASN A 274 8.95 -10.60 -14.74
CA ASN A 274 10.16 -10.46 -13.93
C ASN A 274 11.43 -10.86 -14.70
N GLN A 275 11.39 -11.95 -15.48
CA GLN A 275 12.53 -12.38 -16.30
C GLN A 275 12.93 -11.33 -17.33
N TRP A 276 11.97 -10.65 -17.97
CA TRP A 276 12.29 -9.53 -18.84
C TRP A 276 12.92 -8.36 -18.07
N VAL A 277 12.43 -8.03 -16.86
CA VAL A 277 13.05 -6.99 -16.02
C VAL A 277 14.49 -7.40 -15.68
N GLU A 278 14.74 -8.65 -15.31
CA GLU A 278 16.08 -9.17 -15.03
C GLU A 278 17.01 -9.01 -16.24
N GLN A 279 16.55 -9.41 -17.43
CA GLN A 279 17.30 -9.23 -18.68
C GLN A 279 17.65 -7.76 -18.92
N ALA A 280 16.68 -6.86 -18.75
CA ALA A 280 16.91 -5.42 -18.90
C ALA A 280 17.94 -4.90 -17.89
N VAL A 281 17.84 -5.34 -16.63
CA VAL A 281 18.75 -4.94 -15.55
C VAL A 281 20.15 -5.47 -15.80
N LEU A 282 20.31 -6.70 -16.29
CA LEU A 282 21.61 -7.30 -16.58
C LEU A 282 22.38 -6.58 -17.70
N CYS A 283 21.70 -5.85 -18.59
CA CYS A 283 22.38 -5.01 -19.58
C CYS A 283 23.20 -3.88 -18.93
N HIS A 284 22.63 -3.23 -17.90
CA HIS A 284 23.22 -2.07 -17.22
C HIS A 284 22.78 -2.03 -15.74
N PRO A 285 23.31 -2.93 -14.88
CA PRO A 285 22.80 -3.12 -13.53
C PRO A 285 22.97 -1.87 -12.67
N GLU A 286 23.96 -1.02 -12.95
CA GLU A 286 24.18 0.24 -12.25
C GLU A 286 23.05 1.25 -12.46
N GLN A 287 22.27 1.14 -13.53
CA GLN A 287 21.24 2.11 -13.92
C GLN A 287 19.86 1.81 -13.32
N TYR A 288 19.65 0.61 -12.76
CA TYR A 288 18.37 0.22 -12.19
C TYR A 288 18.08 0.95 -10.86
N MET A 289 16.80 1.23 -10.56
CA MET A 289 16.40 1.96 -9.34
C MET A 289 16.45 1.07 -8.09
N TRP A 290 17.66 0.64 -7.71
CA TRP A 290 17.92 -0.14 -6.50
C TRP A 290 17.51 0.56 -5.19
N LEU A 291 17.18 1.85 -5.23
CA LEU A 291 16.78 2.64 -4.07
C LEU A 291 15.35 2.35 -3.57
N HIS A 292 14.56 1.60 -4.36
CA HIS A 292 13.22 1.16 -3.97
C HIS A 292 13.27 -0.06 -3.05
N ARG A 293 12.35 -0.15 -2.09
CA ARG A 293 12.24 -1.35 -1.23
C ARG A 293 11.51 -2.47 -1.98
N ARG A 294 12.17 -3.09 -2.98
CA ARG A 294 11.60 -4.13 -3.87
C ARG A 294 11.14 -5.38 -3.13
N PHE A 295 11.80 -5.73 -2.03
CA PHE A 295 11.59 -6.98 -1.28
C PHE A 295 10.93 -6.77 0.09
N LYS A 296 10.20 -5.66 0.30
CA LYS A 296 9.57 -5.33 1.60
C LYS A 296 8.40 -6.27 1.93
N THR A 297 7.70 -6.75 0.91
CA THR A 297 6.56 -7.66 1.06
C THR A 297 7.05 -9.09 0.92
N ARG A 298 6.87 -9.89 1.97
CA ARG A 298 7.26 -11.31 2.01
C ARG A 298 6.02 -12.21 1.98
N PRO A 299 6.12 -13.47 1.52
CA PRO A 299 5.07 -14.46 1.68
C PRO A 299 4.60 -14.52 3.14
N SER A 300 3.35 -14.91 3.35
CA SER A 300 2.88 -15.14 4.71
C SER A 300 3.67 -16.30 5.32
N LEU A 301 4.54 -16.01 6.28
CA LEU A 301 5.29 -17.03 7.01
C LEU A 301 4.42 -17.79 8.03
N LEU A 302 3.09 -17.64 7.98
CA LEU A 302 2.18 -18.25 8.97
C LEU A 302 2.42 -19.75 9.10
N LEU A 303 2.56 -20.48 7.98
CA LEU A 303 2.83 -21.92 8.01
C LEU A 303 4.24 -22.25 8.53
N LEU A 304 5.24 -21.43 8.21
CA LEU A 304 6.63 -21.64 8.63
C LEU A 304 6.83 -21.30 10.12
N VAL A 305 6.15 -20.26 10.60
CA VAL A 305 6.08 -19.88 12.01
C VAL A 305 5.28 -20.92 12.80
N LEU A 306 4.18 -21.44 12.26
CA LEU A 306 3.44 -22.54 12.88
C LEU A 306 4.27 -23.83 12.90
N ALA A 307 4.98 -24.16 11.83
CA ALA A 307 5.84 -25.34 11.76
C ALA A 307 7.07 -25.24 12.67
N LEU A 308 7.72 -24.08 12.75
CA LEU A 308 8.83 -23.82 13.68
C LEU A 308 8.34 -23.77 15.13
N ALA A 309 7.16 -23.20 15.39
CA ALA A 309 6.55 -23.24 16.72
C ALA A 309 6.19 -24.68 17.12
N LEU A 310 5.66 -25.48 16.20
CA LEU A 310 5.34 -26.90 16.40
C LEU A 310 6.60 -27.74 16.62
N GLY A 311 7.65 -27.55 15.80
CA GLY A 311 8.93 -28.25 15.94
C GLY A 311 9.68 -27.87 17.21
N TYR A 312 9.69 -26.59 17.59
CA TYR A 312 10.20 -26.13 18.88
C TYR A 312 9.38 -26.71 20.04
N PHE A 313 8.06 -26.78 19.92
CA PHE A 313 7.19 -27.41 20.92
C PHE A 313 7.48 -28.90 21.11
N LEU A 314 7.61 -29.65 20.01
CA LEU A 314 7.87 -31.08 20.03
C LEU A 314 9.27 -31.43 20.58
N LEU A 315 10.27 -30.58 20.34
CA LEU A 315 11.66 -30.83 20.77
C LEU A 315 11.97 -30.30 22.17
N VAL A 316 11.36 -29.19 22.59
CA VAL A 316 11.75 -28.48 23.83
C VAL A 316 10.73 -28.68 24.95
N LYS A 317 9.47 -28.97 24.63
CA LYS A 317 8.40 -29.16 25.63
C LYS A 317 7.37 -30.22 25.19
N PRO A 318 7.76 -31.50 25.08
CA PRO A 318 6.84 -32.58 24.70
C PRO A 318 5.65 -32.72 25.68
N ASP A 319 5.84 -32.31 26.94
CA ASP A 319 4.85 -32.42 28.01
C ASP A 319 3.68 -31.43 27.88
N ILE A 320 3.75 -30.42 26.99
CA ILE A 320 2.61 -29.51 26.76
C ILE A 320 1.51 -30.17 25.92
N LEU A 321 1.80 -31.23 25.15
CA LEU A 321 0.73 -32.02 24.51
C LEU A 321 -0.23 -32.66 25.54
N LEU A 322 0.18 -32.74 26.80
CA LEU A 322 -0.61 -33.33 27.88
C LEU A 322 -0.90 -32.37 29.04
N ASN A 323 -0.60 -31.07 28.92
CA ASN A 323 -0.93 -30.15 30.00
C ASN A 323 -1.34 -28.77 29.48
N THR A 324 -2.64 -28.52 29.57
CA THR A 324 -3.32 -27.30 29.15
C THR A 324 -3.48 -26.33 30.31
N GLU A 325 -2.69 -25.26 30.33
CA GLU A 325 -3.08 -23.98 30.94
C GLU A 325 -2.38 -22.82 30.22
N LYS A 326 -2.96 -21.64 29.94
CA LYS A 326 -4.35 -21.14 29.85
C LYS A 326 -4.25 -19.93 28.91
N ALA A 327 -4.78 -20.04 27.69
CA ALA A 327 -5.06 -18.87 26.86
C ALA A 327 -6.28 -18.13 27.45
N ASN A 328 -6.33 -16.81 27.34
CA ASN A 328 -7.44 -15.99 27.85
C ASN A 328 -8.74 -16.35 27.10
N PRO A 329 -9.68 -17.11 27.70
CA PRO A 329 -10.82 -17.69 26.97
C PRO A 329 -11.93 -16.67 26.66
N ALA A 330 -11.82 -15.41 27.08
CA ALA A 330 -12.69 -14.33 26.59
C ALA A 330 -12.48 -14.07 25.09
N ALA A 331 -11.22 -13.88 24.67
CA ALA A 331 -10.84 -13.40 23.34
C ALA A 331 -11.27 -14.33 22.17
N GLU A 332 -11.59 -15.58 22.48
CA GLU A 332 -11.99 -16.58 21.50
C GLU A 332 -13.51 -16.55 21.24
N GLY A 333 -14.31 -16.18 22.24
CA GLY A 333 -15.78 -16.25 22.18
C GLY A 333 -16.40 -15.28 21.19
N PHE A 334 -16.18 -13.97 21.38
CA PHE A 334 -16.75 -12.96 20.48
C PHE A 334 -16.08 -12.96 19.11
N SER A 335 -14.78 -13.21 19.04
CA SER A 335 -14.06 -13.39 17.77
C SER A 335 -14.64 -14.53 16.93
N ARG A 336 -14.93 -15.69 17.55
CA ARG A 336 -15.55 -16.85 16.89
C ARG A 336 -17.00 -16.57 16.49
N PHE A 337 -17.76 -15.90 17.35
CA PHE A 337 -19.11 -15.44 17.03
C PHE A 337 -19.09 -14.55 15.76
N TYR A 338 -18.21 -13.56 15.70
CA TYR A 338 -18.16 -12.60 14.60
C TYR A 338 -17.59 -13.18 13.31
N SER A 339 -16.63 -14.11 13.39
CA SER A 339 -16.17 -14.86 12.22
C SER A 339 -17.28 -15.70 11.61
N ASN A 340 -18.08 -16.37 12.46
CA ASN A 340 -19.20 -17.18 12.00
C ASN A 340 -20.30 -16.32 11.37
N PHE A 341 -20.59 -15.16 11.96
CA PHE A 341 -21.50 -14.16 11.41
C PHE A 341 -21.04 -13.60 10.06
N ARG A 342 -19.77 -13.22 9.91
CA ARG A 342 -19.26 -12.73 8.62
C ARG A 342 -19.23 -13.81 7.55
N ASN A 343 -18.84 -15.02 7.91
CA ASN A 343 -18.82 -16.14 6.98
C ASN A 343 -20.24 -16.51 6.50
N SER A 344 -21.26 -16.43 7.36
CA SER A 344 -22.64 -16.68 6.94
C SER A 344 -23.15 -15.60 5.97
N ILE A 345 -22.83 -14.32 6.21
CA ILE A 345 -23.13 -13.23 5.26
C ILE A 345 -22.46 -13.47 3.89
N LEU A 346 -21.19 -13.88 3.88
CA LEU A 346 -20.47 -14.17 2.63
C LEU A 346 -21.06 -15.36 1.85
N GLN A 347 -21.74 -16.28 2.54
CA GLN A 347 -22.40 -17.45 1.96
C GLN A 347 -23.85 -17.19 1.53
N GLY A 348 -24.33 -15.94 1.59
CA GLY A 348 -25.62 -15.54 1.02
C GLY A 348 -26.85 -15.78 1.91
N THR A 349 -26.68 -15.98 3.22
CA THR A 349 -27.83 -16.03 4.15
C THR A 349 -28.45 -14.63 4.34
N ASN A 350 -29.78 -14.56 4.46
CA ASN A 350 -30.51 -13.29 4.61
C ASN A 350 -30.05 -12.51 5.86
N HIS A 351 -29.66 -11.25 5.63
CA HIS A 351 -29.08 -10.36 6.65
C HIS A 351 -30.07 -10.02 7.79
N SER A 352 -31.37 -10.16 7.55
CA SER A 352 -32.46 -9.95 8.51
C SER A 352 -32.48 -10.97 9.65
N ASP A 353 -31.87 -12.14 9.47
CA ASP A 353 -32.03 -13.24 10.43
C ASP A 353 -31.07 -13.12 11.62
N PHE A 354 -30.02 -12.30 11.48
CA PHE A 354 -28.93 -12.15 12.44
C PHE A 354 -28.90 -10.79 13.12
N ILE A 355 -29.61 -9.80 12.60
CA ILE A 355 -29.55 -8.41 13.08
C ILE A 355 -30.95 -7.89 13.37
N ILE A 356 -31.13 -7.37 14.58
CA ILE A 356 -32.33 -6.66 15.00
C ILE A 356 -32.04 -5.16 14.91
N SER A 357 -32.87 -4.42 14.19
CA SER A 357 -32.78 -2.95 14.17
C SER A 357 -33.36 -2.39 15.46
N LEU A 358 -32.61 -1.50 16.11
CA LEU A 358 -33.02 -0.80 17.32
C LEU A 358 -33.21 0.69 17.02
N PRO A 359 -34.10 1.40 17.74
CA PRO A 359 -34.10 2.85 17.76
C PRO A 359 -32.73 3.38 18.19
N ASP A 360 -32.28 4.46 17.56
CA ASP A 360 -31.04 5.13 17.96
C ASP A 360 -31.22 5.75 19.35
N GLY A 361 -30.49 5.22 20.33
CA GLY A 361 -30.54 5.65 21.73
C GLY A 361 -29.52 6.73 22.08
N SER A 362 -28.72 7.21 21.12
CA SER A 362 -27.61 8.14 21.36
C SER A 362 -28.07 9.49 21.94
N VAL A 363 -29.22 9.99 21.52
CA VAL A 363 -29.77 11.30 21.95
C VAL A 363 -30.09 11.31 23.46
N GLU A 364 -30.62 10.21 23.99
CA GLU A 364 -31.05 10.12 25.39
C GLU A 364 -29.92 9.67 26.34
N LEU A 365 -28.76 9.27 25.81
CA LEU A 365 -27.67 8.70 26.60
C LEU A 365 -27.19 9.66 27.71
N ILE A 366 -26.81 10.89 27.34
CA ILE A 366 -26.22 11.84 28.29
C ILE A 366 -27.26 12.30 29.35
N PRO A 367 -28.50 12.67 28.97
CA PRO A 367 -29.55 12.95 29.96
C PRO A 367 -29.82 11.79 30.93
N GLN A 368 -29.77 10.53 30.46
CA GLN A 368 -29.99 9.36 31.32
C GLN A 368 -28.82 9.09 32.27
N LEU A 369 -27.57 9.24 31.80
CA LEU A 369 -26.39 9.10 32.66
C LEU A 369 -26.41 10.14 33.79
N ARG A 370 -26.67 11.41 33.47
CA ARG A 370 -26.74 12.50 34.48
C ARG A 370 -27.85 12.30 35.50
N ARG A 371 -29.04 11.86 35.07
CA ARG A 371 -30.13 11.51 35.99
C ARG A 371 -29.71 10.43 36.97
N ARG A 372 -28.96 9.42 36.49
CA ARG A 372 -28.48 8.32 37.33
C ARG A 372 -27.42 8.74 38.33
N GLU A 373 -26.49 9.65 37.96
CA GLU A 373 -25.47 10.15 38.90
C GLU A 373 -26.06 10.74 40.20
N VAL A 374 -27.30 11.21 40.16
CA VAL A 374 -28.03 11.75 41.33
C VAL A 374 -28.79 10.66 42.09
N GLN A 375 -29.10 9.53 41.44
CA GLN A 375 -29.96 8.47 41.99
C GLN A 375 -29.20 7.28 42.57
N VAL A 376 -27.93 7.10 42.22
CA VAL A 376 -27.12 5.98 42.70
C VAL A 376 -25.85 6.43 43.39
N ASN A 377 -25.41 5.64 44.36
CA ASN A 377 -24.07 5.79 44.91
C ASN A 377 -23.03 5.40 43.84
N PRO A 378 -21.93 6.16 43.68
CA PRO A 378 -20.88 5.82 42.73
C PRO A 378 -20.29 4.43 42.97
N ALA A 379 -19.95 3.71 41.90
CA ALA A 379 -19.15 2.49 41.99
C ALA A 379 -17.65 2.82 42.11
N ASP A 380 -16.88 1.84 42.59
CA ASP A 380 -15.42 1.94 42.69
C ASP A 380 -14.78 2.16 41.30
N PRO A 381 -14.03 3.26 41.07
CA PRO A 381 -13.32 3.49 39.81
C PRO A 381 -12.39 2.34 39.36
N ALA A 382 -11.91 1.52 40.31
CA ALA A 382 -11.08 0.35 40.04
C ALA A 382 -11.88 -0.91 39.66
N TRP A 383 -13.21 -0.89 39.78
CA TRP A 383 -14.08 -2.02 39.43
C TRP A 383 -13.88 -2.42 37.97
N ARG A 384 -13.78 -3.73 37.73
CA ARG A 384 -13.66 -4.35 36.40
C ARG A 384 -14.78 -5.36 36.10
N GLY A 385 -15.49 -5.75 37.14
CA GLY A 385 -16.44 -6.84 37.16
C GLY A 385 -15.79 -8.19 37.47
N GLU A 386 -16.62 -9.16 37.87
CA GLU A 386 -16.17 -10.48 38.27
C GLU A 386 -15.58 -11.26 37.09
N VAL A 387 -14.46 -11.94 37.33
CA VAL A 387 -13.84 -12.80 36.33
C VAL A 387 -14.56 -14.14 36.34
N MET A 388 -15.43 -14.36 35.35
CA MET A 388 -16.22 -15.57 35.25
C MET A 388 -16.49 -15.96 33.80
N ARG A 389 -16.95 -17.20 33.61
CA ARG A 389 -17.42 -17.69 32.32
C ARG A 389 -18.84 -17.19 32.07
N ARG A 390 -19.01 -16.35 31.05
CA ARG A 390 -20.31 -15.87 30.56
C ARG A 390 -20.70 -16.67 29.33
N ARG A 391 -21.93 -17.17 29.32
CA ARG A 391 -22.48 -18.07 28.31
C ARG A 391 -23.46 -17.34 27.42
N PHE A 392 -23.20 -17.34 26.12
CA PHE A 392 -24.08 -16.77 25.13
C PHE A 392 -24.91 -17.86 24.46
N GLN A 393 -26.22 -17.88 24.71
CA GLN A 393 -27.14 -18.96 24.29
C GLN A 393 -27.73 -18.68 22.92
N SER A 394 -27.86 -19.72 22.10
CA SER A 394 -28.50 -19.61 20.79
C SER A 394 -29.96 -19.13 20.92
N GLY A 395 -30.38 -18.23 20.04
CA GLY A 395 -31.72 -17.63 20.03
C GLY A 395 -31.87 -16.34 20.84
N THR A 396 -30.85 -15.93 21.60
CA THR A 396 -30.85 -14.67 22.36
C THR A 396 -30.10 -13.56 21.62
N THR A 397 -30.06 -12.35 22.16
CA THR A 397 -29.28 -11.23 21.60
C THR A 397 -28.12 -10.83 22.51
N LEU A 398 -27.07 -10.26 21.90
CA LEU A 398 -25.90 -9.80 22.64
C LEU A 398 -26.27 -8.74 23.68
N LYS A 399 -27.12 -7.77 23.33
CA LYS A 399 -27.61 -6.75 24.28
C LYS A 399 -28.36 -7.38 25.45
N ALA A 400 -29.24 -8.34 25.19
CA ALA A 400 -30.09 -8.95 26.22
C ALA A 400 -29.25 -9.75 27.23
N GLN A 401 -28.36 -10.62 26.74
CA GLN A 401 -27.54 -11.45 27.62
C GLN A 401 -26.49 -10.63 28.36
N LEU A 402 -25.85 -9.67 27.68
CA LEU A 402 -24.90 -8.80 28.36
C LEU A 402 -25.61 -7.95 29.41
N GLY A 403 -26.83 -7.46 29.12
CA GLY A 403 -27.67 -6.76 30.08
C GLY A 403 -27.94 -7.57 31.35
N GLN A 404 -28.19 -8.88 31.23
CA GLN A 404 -28.37 -9.76 32.39
C GLN A 404 -27.10 -9.86 33.24
N TYR A 405 -25.94 -10.07 32.62
CA TYR A 405 -24.65 -10.11 33.35
C TYR A 405 -24.32 -8.78 34.02
N VAL A 406 -24.64 -7.67 33.36
CA VAL A 406 -24.43 -6.32 33.91
C VAL A 406 -25.33 -6.07 35.12
N GLN A 407 -26.59 -6.51 35.06
CA GLN A 407 -27.54 -6.40 36.17
C GLN A 407 -27.15 -7.27 37.37
N GLN A 408 -26.60 -8.47 37.13
CA GLN A 408 -26.11 -9.35 38.20
C GLN A 408 -24.98 -8.73 39.02
N GLU A 409 -24.18 -7.85 38.40
CA GLU A 409 -23.11 -7.10 39.07
C GLU A 409 -23.58 -5.70 39.52
N GLU A 410 -24.90 -5.49 39.66
CA GLU A 410 -25.54 -4.26 40.13
C GLU A 410 -25.16 -3.00 39.31
N MET A 411 -24.98 -3.19 38.02
CA MET A 411 -24.65 -2.16 37.03
C MET A 411 -25.78 -2.04 36.01
N VAL A 412 -25.75 -0.98 35.18
CA VAL A 412 -26.69 -0.83 34.05
C VAL A 412 -25.94 -0.75 32.72
N LEU A 413 -26.49 -1.39 31.68
CA LEU A 413 -25.96 -1.33 30.31
C LEU A 413 -26.73 -0.31 29.47
N PHE A 414 -26.04 0.71 28.97
CA PHE A 414 -26.52 1.60 27.93
C PHE A 414 -25.99 1.13 26.57
N TRP A 415 -26.86 0.52 25.79
CA TRP A 415 -26.61 0.13 24.41
C TRP A 415 -27.26 1.14 23.47
N THR A 416 -26.44 1.97 22.83
CA THR A 416 -26.93 3.04 21.94
C THR A 416 -26.76 2.73 20.45
N LEU A 417 -26.10 1.62 20.13
CA LEU A 417 -25.94 1.20 18.74
C LEU A 417 -27.32 0.93 18.11
N PRO A 418 -27.58 1.38 16.87
CA PRO A 418 -28.88 1.24 16.19
C PRO A 418 -29.24 -0.21 15.80
N ARG A 419 -28.45 -1.19 16.24
CA ARG A 419 -28.58 -2.59 15.89
C ARG A 419 -28.13 -3.47 17.06
N ASP A 420 -28.71 -4.65 17.13
CA ASP A 420 -28.35 -5.74 18.04
C ASP A 420 -28.22 -7.04 17.25
N TYR A 421 -27.48 -8.00 17.79
CA TYR A 421 -27.06 -9.19 17.06
C TYR A 421 -27.60 -10.45 17.74
N VAL A 422 -28.19 -11.32 16.93
CA VAL A 422 -28.76 -12.60 17.39
C VAL A 422 -27.65 -13.65 17.47
N VAL A 423 -27.52 -14.28 18.63
CA VAL A 423 -26.62 -15.41 18.86
C VAL A 423 -27.22 -16.63 18.17
N LYS A 424 -26.61 -17.13 17.09
CA LYS A 424 -27.09 -18.34 16.39
C LYS A 424 -26.42 -19.62 16.86
N GLN A 425 -25.20 -19.51 17.37
CA GLN A 425 -24.44 -20.62 17.90
C GLN A 425 -23.98 -20.26 19.29
N PHE A 426 -24.08 -21.24 20.19
CA PHE A 426 -23.60 -21.10 21.55
C PHE A 426 -22.11 -20.76 21.57
N PHE A 427 -21.73 -19.79 22.40
CA PHE A 427 -20.33 -19.52 22.70
C PHE A 427 -20.17 -19.05 24.14
N GLU A 428 -18.95 -19.13 24.66
CA GLU A 428 -18.61 -18.64 26.00
C GLU A 428 -17.49 -17.60 25.92
N THR A 429 -17.45 -16.71 26.90
CA THR A 429 -16.35 -15.78 27.11
C THR A 429 -15.88 -15.91 28.55
N ASN A 430 -14.58 -15.85 28.83
CA ASN A 430 -14.04 -15.91 30.18
C ASN A 430 -13.18 -14.70 30.49
N GLY A 431 -13.63 -13.84 31.40
CA GLY A 431 -12.97 -12.58 31.72
C GLY A 431 -13.84 -11.74 32.63
N SER A 432 -13.45 -10.49 32.85
CA SER A 432 -14.28 -9.50 33.54
C SER A 432 -15.35 -8.91 32.62
N LEU A 433 -16.36 -8.26 33.19
CA LEU A 433 -17.45 -7.68 32.39
C LEU A 433 -16.97 -6.52 31.51
N LEU A 434 -15.99 -5.74 31.98
CA LEU A 434 -15.37 -4.70 31.16
C LEU A 434 -14.58 -5.26 29.98
N GLU A 435 -13.87 -6.37 30.17
CA GLU A 435 -13.16 -7.05 29.08
C GLU A 435 -14.15 -7.58 28.03
N ALA A 436 -15.24 -8.20 28.47
CA ALA A 436 -16.29 -8.67 27.57
C ALA A 436 -16.92 -7.52 26.75
N LEU A 437 -17.24 -6.40 27.40
CA LEU A 437 -17.81 -5.23 26.74
C LEU A 437 -16.84 -4.61 25.73
N GLN A 438 -15.56 -4.58 26.07
CA GLN A 438 -14.52 -4.05 25.21
C GLN A 438 -14.28 -4.93 23.98
N GLU A 439 -14.19 -6.24 24.18
CA GLU A 439 -14.02 -7.19 23.08
C GLU A 439 -15.21 -7.07 22.13
N LEU A 440 -16.41 -6.93 22.67
CA LEU A 440 -17.60 -6.69 21.88
C LEU A 440 -17.52 -5.39 21.06
N ALA A 441 -17.07 -4.27 21.65
CA ALA A 441 -16.88 -3.01 20.94
C ALA A 441 -15.87 -3.14 19.78
N PHE A 442 -14.76 -3.83 20.01
CA PHE A 442 -13.75 -4.08 18.98
C PHE A 442 -14.29 -4.96 17.85
N THR A 443 -15.01 -6.02 18.23
CA THR A 443 -15.55 -7.03 17.32
C THR A 443 -16.63 -6.44 16.41
N LEU A 444 -17.53 -5.62 16.96
CA LEU A 444 -18.62 -4.99 16.21
C LEU A 444 -18.17 -3.74 15.43
N GLY A 445 -17.07 -3.11 15.82
CA GLY A 445 -16.58 -1.85 15.25
C GLY A 445 -16.59 -1.76 13.72
N PRO A 446 -16.18 -2.79 12.95
CA PRO A 446 -16.20 -2.75 11.49
C PRO A 446 -17.59 -2.62 10.84
N ASP A 447 -18.69 -2.86 11.58
CA ASP A 447 -20.06 -2.78 11.07
C ASP A 447 -20.66 -1.36 11.17
N PHE A 448 -19.96 -0.44 11.83
CA PHE A 448 -20.42 0.93 12.07
C PHE A 448 -19.54 1.96 11.37
N LYS A 449 -20.12 3.09 10.96
CA LYS A 449 -19.38 4.18 10.29
C LYS A 449 -18.44 4.91 11.24
N GLN A 450 -18.84 5.01 12.52
CA GLN A 450 -18.05 5.62 13.58
C GLN A 450 -17.48 4.53 14.49
N GLN A 451 -16.41 4.87 15.22
CA GLN A 451 -15.73 3.91 16.08
C GLN A 451 -16.61 3.57 17.30
N VAL A 452 -17.04 2.30 17.38
CA VAL A 452 -17.69 1.76 18.57
C VAL A 452 -16.71 1.73 19.74
N SER A 453 -17.14 2.27 20.86
CA SER A 453 -16.35 2.42 22.09
C SER A 453 -17.13 1.90 23.30
N ALA A 454 -16.39 1.29 24.23
CA ALA A 454 -16.90 0.82 25.50
C ALA A 454 -16.40 1.71 26.64
N TRP A 455 -17.32 2.15 27.50
CA TRP A 455 -17.02 3.03 28.63
C TRP A 455 -17.58 2.48 29.93
N TYR A 456 -16.83 2.66 31.00
CA TYR A 456 -17.27 2.47 32.37
C TYR A 456 -17.46 3.83 33.03
N CYS A 457 -18.68 4.14 33.48
CA CYS A 457 -19.01 5.41 34.13
C CYS A 457 -19.28 5.15 35.62
N PRO A 458 -18.30 5.39 36.52
CA PRO A 458 -18.41 5.00 37.93
C PRO A 458 -19.51 5.75 38.67
N LYS A 459 -19.64 7.07 38.42
CA LYS A 459 -20.63 7.94 39.08
C LYS A 459 -22.07 7.52 38.81
N SER A 460 -22.34 7.04 37.61
CA SER A 460 -23.64 6.55 37.20
C SER A 460 -23.75 5.02 37.27
N ARG A 461 -22.79 4.30 37.87
CA ARG A 461 -22.73 2.82 37.90
C ARG A 461 -23.15 2.19 36.56
N ALA A 462 -22.58 2.69 35.45
CA ALA A 462 -23.05 2.36 34.12
C ALA A 462 -21.94 1.84 33.21
N LEU A 463 -22.31 0.91 32.33
CA LEU A 463 -21.53 0.47 31.18
C LEU A 463 -22.18 1.01 29.92
N VAL A 464 -21.38 1.62 29.04
CA VAL A 464 -21.88 2.24 27.82
C VAL A 464 -21.20 1.62 26.62
N LEU A 465 -21.99 1.14 25.66
CA LEU A 465 -21.55 0.74 24.34
C LEU A 465 -22.16 1.69 23.30
N THR A 466 -21.31 2.47 22.65
CA THR A 466 -21.75 3.57 21.77
C THR A 466 -20.77 3.83 20.64
N ASP A 467 -21.28 4.29 19.50
CA ASP A 467 -20.49 4.88 18.42
C ASP A 467 -20.47 6.43 18.50
N LEU A 468 -21.17 7.03 19.47
CA LEU A 468 -21.19 8.47 19.74
C LEU A 468 -19.85 8.95 20.34
N GLN A 469 -19.28 9.98 19.73
CA GLN A 469 -18.10 10.69 20.23
C GLN A 469 -18.54 11.93 21.01
N ASP A 470 -18.71 11.79 22.33
CA ASP A 470 -19.16 12.89 23.21
C ASP A 470 -18.11 13.25 24.29
N PRO A 471 -17.76 14.55 24.45
CA PRO A 471 -16.83 15.01 25.48
C PRO A 471 -17.24 14.64 26.92
N PHE A 472 -18.53 14.48 27.21
CA PHE A 472 -19.03 14.06 28.52
C PHE A 472 -18.49 12.68 28.90
N LEU A 473 -18.47 11.72 27.97
CA LEU A 473 -17.98 10.37 28.22
C LEU A 473 -16.46 10.38 28.48
N GLN A 474 -15.72 11.16 27.71
CA GLN A 474 -14.27 11.30 27.88
C GLN A 474 -13.89 11.90 29.25
N LYS A 475 -14.72 12.83 29.76
CA LYS A 475 -14.47 13.53 31.02
C LYS A 475 -14.93 12.75 32.25
N ASN A 476 -16.03 12.00 32.14
CA ASN A 476 -16.72 11.41 33.31
C ASN A 476 -16.69 9.88 33.34
N CYS A 477 -16.22 9.23 32.27
CA CYS A 477 -16.15 7.78 32.17
C CYS A 477 -14.71 7.33 31.85
N ILE A 478 -14.42 6.10 32.24
CA ILE A 478 -13.15 5.41 32.02
C ILE A 478 -13.30 4.56 30.75
N ALA A 479 -12.47 4.83 29.75
CA ALA A 479 -12.37 3.97 28.58
C ALA A 479 -11.81 2.61 28.99
N THR A 480 -12.39 1.52 28.49
CA THR A 480 -11.86 0.19 28.77
C THR A 480 -10.49 0.02 28.06
N PRO A 481 -9.42 -0.36 28.78
CA PRO A 481 -8.05 -0.27 28.28
C PRO A 481 -7.78 -1.29 27.18
N ARG A 482 -7.26 -0.85 26.02
CA ARG A 482 -6.92 -1.71 24.86
C ARG A 482 -6.02 -2.89 25.29
N SER A 483 -6.56 -4.09 25.40
CA SER A 483 -5.78 -5.31 25.62
C SER A 483 -5.01 -5.68 24.35
N LEU A 484 -3.93 -4.95 24.08
CA LEU A 484 -2.85 -5.49 23.25
C LEU A 484 -2.14 -6.54 24.11
N PRO A 485 -1.99 -7.80 23.66
CA PRO A 485 -1.13 -8.72 24.38
C PRO A 485 0.28 -8.14 24.38
N GLN A 486 0.76 -7.72 25.56
CA GLN A 486 2.15 -7.38 25.78
C GLN A 486 2.98 -8.65 25.57
N ARG A 487 3.53 -8.81 24.37
CA ARG A 487 4.59 -9.79 24.14
C ARG A 487 5.89 -9.15 24.64
N ARG A 488 6.39 -9.64 25.78
CA ARG A 488 7.83 -9.59 26.10
C ARG A 488 8.55 -10.67 25.31
#